data_AF-A0A0A3J1I8-F1
#
_entry.id   AF-A0A0A3J1I8-F1
#
_cell.length_a   1.000
_cell.length_b   1.000
_cell.length_c   1.000
_cell.angle_alpha   90.00
_cell.angle_beta   90.00
_cell.angle_gamma   90.00
#
_symmetry.space_group_name_H-M   'P 1'
#
loop_
_entity.id
_entity.type
_entity.pdbx_description
1 polymer ?
#
loop_
_entity_poly.entity_id
_entity_poly.type
_entity_poly.pdbx_seq_one_letter_code
_entity_poly.pdbx_strand_id
1 'polypeptide(L)'
;MLKVTEYKESQTVNIEYDVYTPINIEFGSWNISKEPTIYWRTGDFRKSLIEVGIGKYTGNIRSITLTLSENVHKMESLNLDMNNMTLIKGVPIFQIEEYNDQTYIDENGELNVYIGIDKVLISFSKNDTVSIVQNDTVGFALDKNKMVCGIIVSGMLEHEKKTLEDALK
;
A
#
# COMPACT_ATOMS: atom_id res chain seq x y z
N MET A 1 5.36 -4.30 -11.15
CA MET A 1 5.10 -3.37 -10.03
C MET A 1 3.97 -2.45 -10.46
N LEU A 2 3.21 -1.89 -9.53
CA LEU A 2 2.11 -0.99 -9.88
C LEU A 2 2.60 0.33 -10.45
N LYS A 3 2.10 0.70 -11.63
CA LYS A 3 2.41 1.97 -12.29
C LYS A 3 1.24 2.92 -12.21
N VAL A 4 1.51 4.14 -11.77
CA VAL A 4 0.50 5.21 -11.67
C VAL A 4 0.44 6.00 -12.98
N THR A 5 -0.77 6.13 -13.54
CA THR A 5 -1.03 6.91 -14.76
C THR A 5 -1.55 8.30 -14.42
N GLU A 6 -2.47 8.37 -13.46
CA GLU A 6 -3.21 9.58 -13.08
C GLU A 6 -3.42 9.65 -11.56
N TYR A 7 -3.95 10.79 -11.10
CA TYR A 7 -4.31 11.02 -9.70
C TYR A 7 -5.74 11.53 -9.64
N LYS A 8 -6.53 11.04 -8.68
CA LYS A 8 -7.89 11.53 -8.40
C LYS A 8 -7.95 12.17 -7.01
N GLU A 9 -9.03 12.88 -6.73
CA GLU A 9 -9.29 13.46 -5.42
C GLU A 9 -9.22 12.41 -4.30
N SER A 10 -8.86 12.86 -3.10
CA SER A 10 -8.79 12.03 -1.91
C SER A 10 -10.11 11.31 -1.64
N GLN A 11 -10.01 10.12 -1.07
CA GLN A 11 -11.14 9.26 -0.75
C GLN A 11 -11.11 8.89 0.72
N THR A 12 -12.30 8.68 1.29
CA THR A 12 -12.43 8.12 2.64
C THR A 12 -11.76 6.76 2.70
N VAL A 13 -10.95 6.55 3.74
CA VAL A 13 -10.30 5.27 4.01
C VAL A 13 -10.80 4.69 5.31
N ASN A 14 -11.02 3.37 5.31
CA ASN A 14 -11.16 2.57 6.52
C ASN A 14 -9.86 1.79 6.71
N ILE A 15 -9.27 1.85 7.89
CA ILE A 15 -8.03 1.12 8.22
C ILE A 15 -8.34 0.22 9.42
N GLU A 16 -8.10 -1.06 9.26
CA GLU A 16 -8.28 -2.08 10.28
C GLU A 16 -6.96 -2.79 10.55
N TYR A 17 -6.68 -3.04 11.82
CA TYR A 17 -5.52 -3.79 12.28
C TYR A 17 -6.02 -5.03 13.02
N ASP A 18 -5.59 -6.21 12.59
CA ASP A 18 -6.00 -7.48 13.16
C ASP A 18 -4.81 -8.45 13.31
N VAL A 19 -4.93 -9.41 14.21
CA VAL A 19 -3.87 -10.38 14.52
C VAL A 19 -3.63 -11.37 13.37
N TYR A 20 -4.62 -11.61 12.51
CA TYR A 20 -4.51 -12.50 11.35
C TYR A 20 -4.28 -11.74 10.05
N THR A 21 -4.77 -10.50 9.96
CA THR A 21 -4.53 -9.60 8.84
C THR A 21 -3.93 -8.30 9.37
N PRO A 22 -2.59 -8.22 9.49
CA PRO A 22 -1.88 -7.13 10.14
C PRO A 22 -2.40 -5.73 9.80
N ILE A 23 -2.67 -5.47 8.51
CA ILE A 23 -3.25 -4.22 8.04
C ILE A 23 -4.22 -4.53 6.91
N ASN A 24 -5.44 -4.04 7.02
CA ASN A 24 -6.41 -3.97 5.94
C ASN A 24 -6.86 -2.52 5.73
N ILE A 25 -6.79 -2.05 4.50
CA ILE A 25 -7.19 -0.69 4.12
C ILE A 25 -8.22 -0.80 3.01
N GLU A 26 -9.34 -0.11 3.15
CA GLU A 26 -10.38 0.00 2.12
C GLU A 26 -10.58 1.45 1.69
N PHE A 27 -10.73 1.68 0.38
CA PHE A 27 -10.86 2.99 -0.24
C PHE A 27 -12.26 3.19 -0.83
N GLY A 28 -13.00 4.14 -0.29
CA GLY A 28 -14.32 4.51 -0.78
C GLY A 28 -15.31 3.34 -0.81
N SER A 29 -16.20 3.32 -1.81
CA SER A 29 -17.16 2.24 -2.04
C SER A 29 -17.35 2.00 -3.54
N TRP A 30 -17.68 0.78 -3.93
CA TRP A 30 -17.92 0.42 -5.33
C TRP A 30 -18.86 -0.77 -5.46
N ASN A 31 -19.40 -0.96 -6.67
CA ASN A 31 -20.22 -2.12 -7.00
C ASN A 31 -19.34 -3.18 -7.70
N ILE A 32 -19.02 -4.27 -6.98
CA ILE A 32 -18.19 -5.38 -7.48
C ILE A 32 -18.75 -6.01 -8.76
N SER A 33 -20.08 -6.12 -8.88
CA SER A 33 -20.70 -6.74 -10.06
C SER A 33 -20.57 -5.88 -11.32
N LYS A 34 -20.46 -4.56 -11.17
CA LYS A 34 -20.28 -3.63 -12.30
C LYS A 34 -18.81 -3.40 -12.63
N GLU A 35 -17.97 -3.40 -11.60
CA GLU A 35 -16.54 -3.15 -11.71
C GLU A 35 -15.81 -4.18 -10.83
N PRO A 36 -15.37 -5.31 -11.38
CA PRO A 36 -14.63 -6.34 -10.64
C PRO A 36 -13.27 -5.84 -10.14
N THR A 37 -12.71 -6.53 -9.13
CA THR A 37 -11.37 -6.24 -8.59
C THR A 37 -10.34 -7.17 -9.22
N ILE A 38 -9.19 -6.60 -9.60
CA ILE A 38 -7.95 -7.35 -9.83
C ILE A 38 -7.03 -7.14 -8.61
N TYR A 39 -6.27 -8.17 -8.24
CA TYR A 39 -5.36 -8.12 -7.11
C TYR A 39 -3.93 -8.22 -7.60
N TRP A 40 -3.17 -7.15 -7.41
CA TRP A 40 -1.73 -7.18 -7.58
C TRP A 40 -1.09 -7.60 -6.27
N ARG A 41 -0.13 -8.54 -6.32
CA ARG A 41 0.42 -9.17 -5.13
C ARG A 41 1.93 -9.25 -5.21
N THR A 42 2.59 -9.01 -4.08
CA THR A 42 4.04 -9.16 -3.98
C THR A 42 4.50 -9.67 -2.62
N GLY A 43 5.76 -10.05 -2.56
CA GLY A 43 6.39 -10.80 -1.47
C GLY A 43 7.02 -12.09 -1.99
N ASP A 44 7.32 -13.00 -1.06
CA ASP A 44 7.81 -14.35 -1.35
C ASP A 44 6.70 -15.42 -1.32
N PHE A 45 5.45 -14.99 -1.05
CA PHE A 45 4.23 -15.82 -0.98
C PHE A 45 4.31 -16.97 0.04
N ARG A 46 5.27 -16.91 0.97
CA ARG A 46 5.47 -17.92 2.02
C ARG A 46 5.54 -17.28 3.39
N LYS A 47 6.32 -16.21 3.49
CA LYS A 47 6.63 -15.47 4.72
C LYS A 47 6.42 -13.96 4.57
N SER A 48 6.15 -13.50 3.36
CA SER A 48 5.69 -12.15 3.05
C SER A 48 4.61 -12.16 1.96
N LEU A 49 3.53 -11.41 2.20
CA LEU A 49 2.49 -11.16 1.21
C LEU A 49 1.79 -9.84 1.50
N ILE A 50 1.74 -8.99 0.48
CA ILE A 50 0.83 -7.86 0.40
C ILE A 50 0.00 -7.96 -0.88
N GLU A 51 -1.29 -7.66 -0.77
CA GLU A 51 -2.23 -7.58 -1.88
C GLU A 51 -2.74 -6.13 -2.03
N VAL A 52 -2.82 -5.67 -3.26
CA VAL A 52 -3.41 -4.37 -3.62
C VAL A 52 -4.57 -4.62 -4.58
N GLY A 53 -5.77 -4.33 -4.12
CA GLY A 53 -7.00 -4.43 -4.90
C GLY A 53 -7.20 -3.21 -5.78
N ILE A 54 -7.44 -3.43 -7.07
CA ILE A 54 -7.57 -2.40 -8.10
C ILE A 54 -8.83 -2.65 -8.93
N GLY A 55 -9.55 -1.60 -9.31
CA GLY A 55 -10.69 -1.70 -10.24
C GLY A 55 -10.25 -2.16 -11.62
N LYS A 56 -10.85 -3.27 -12.10
CA LYS A 56 -10.45 -3.94 -13.34
C LYS A 56 -10.50 -3.04 -14.58
N TYR A 57 -11.44 -2.11 -14.66
CA TYR A 57 -11.64 -1.26 -15.84
C TYR A 57 -11.27 0.21 -15.60
N THR A 58 -11.12 0.60 -14.33
CA THR A 58 -10.87 2.00 -13.94
C THR A 58 -9.49 2.25 -13.37
N GLY A 59 -8.74 1.22 -12.96
CA GLY A 59 -7.44 1.39 -12.30
C GLY A 59 -7.53 2.02 -10.90
N ASN A 60 -8.74 2.20 -10.38
CA ASN A 60 -8.96 2.79 -9.07
C ASN A 60 -8.42 1.88 -7.95
N ILE A 61 -7.64 2.44 -7.01
CA ILE A 61 -7.34 1.76 -5.76
C ILE A 61 -8.64 1.40 -5.01
N ARG A 62 -8.68 0.21 -4.40
CA ARG A 62 -9.81 -0.31 -3.64
C ARG A 62 -9.41 -0.82 -2.27
N SER A 63 -8.32 -1.57 -2.22
CA SER A 63 -7.85 -2.12 -0.97
C SER A 63 -6.34 -2.32 -0.96
N ILE A 64 -5.79 -2.34 0.25
CA ILE A 64 -4.42 -2.78 0.52
C ILE A 64 -4.51 -3.71 1.71
N THR A 65 -4.01 -4.94 1.55
CA THR A 65 -4.05 -5.95 2.60
C THR A 65 -2.65 -6.50 2.81
N LEU A 66 -2.05 -6.18 3.95
CA LEU A 66 -0.82 -6.82 4.41
C LEU A 66 -1.21 -8.09 5.16
N THR A 67 -0.96 -9.25 4.57
CA THR A 67 -1.34 -10.54 5.15
C THR A 67 -0.28 -11.06 6.12
N LEU A 68 0.99 -10.95 5.75
CA LEU A 68 2.10 -11.49 6.54
C LEU A 68 3.43 -10.85 6.08
N SER A 69 4.38 -10.70 7.01
CA SER A 69 5.74 -10.21 6.72
C SER A 69 6.72 -10.65 7.81
N GLU A 70 7.76 -11.41 7.44
CA GLU A 70 8.85 -11.80 8.37
C GLU A 70 9.89 -10.67 8.56
N ASN A 71 10.08 -9.81 7.55
CA ASN A 71 11.06 -8.71 7.63
C ASN A 71 10.42 -7.48 8.28
N VAL A 72 10.47 -7.42 9.60
CA VAL A 72 9.84 -6.37 10.40
C VAL A 72 10.90 -5.63 11.19
N HIS A 73 10.91 -4.30 11.06
CA HIS A 73 11.92 -3.43 11.65
C HIS A 73 11.24 -2.37 12.51
N LYS A 74 11.50 -2.41 13.82
CA LYS A 74 11.05 -1.36 14.73
C LYS A 74 12.07 -0.23 14.73
N MET A 75 11.59 1.01 14.59
CA MET A 75 12.45 2.19 14.54
C MET A 75 11.88 3.28 15.44
N GLU A 76 12.76 3.96 16.18
CA GLU A 76 12.38 5.09 17.03
C GLU A 76 11.91 6.31 16.22
N SER A 77 12.45 6.47 15.00
CA SER A 77 11.99 7.50 14.07
C SER A 77 11.93 6.95 12.64
N LEU A 78 10.79 7.19 12.00
CA LEU A 78 10.53 6.88 10.60
C LEU A 78 10.47 8.21 9.84
N ASN A 79 11.64 8.84 9.72
CA ASN A 79 11.80 10.11 9.03
C ASN A 79 12.10 9.82 7.56
N LEU A 80 11.06 9.78 6.73
CA LEU A 80 11.24 9.91 5.29
C LEU A 80 11.77 11.31 5.01
N ASP A 81 12.92 11.44 4.34
CA ASP A 81 13.50 12.74 3.99
C ASP A 81 12.63 13.45 2.94
N MET A 82 11.56 14.08 3.41
CA MET A 82 10.57 14.71 2.54
C MET A 82 11.07 16.02 1.92
N ASN A 83 12.25 16.52 2.28
CA ASN A 83 12.74 17.83 1.84
C ASN A 83 12.92 17.93 0.32
N ASN A 84 13.13 16.78 -0.35
CA ASN A 84 13.29 16.71 -1.82
C ASN A 84 12.15 15.95 -2.51
N MET A 85 11.10 15.54 -1.78
CA MET A 85 10.00 14.76 -2.34
C MET A 85 8.83 15.64 -2.76
N THR A 86 8.28 15.37 -3.93
CA THR A 86 7.03 16.03 -4.36
C THR A 86 5.84 15.40 -3.65
N LEU A 87 5.04 16.20 -2.93
CA LEU A 87 3.79 15.75 -2.33
C LEU A 87 2.60 16.05 -3.26
N ILE A 88 1.85 15.01 -3.62
CA ILE A 88 0.68 15.08 -4.50
C ILE A 88 -0.54 14.72 -3.65
N LYS A 89 -1.55 15.58 -3.57
CA LYS A 89 -2.78 15.25 -2.83
C LYS A 89 -3.70 14.38 -3.68
N GLY A 90 -4.26 13.34 -3.08
CA GLY A 90 -5.23 12.45 -3.71
C GLY A 90 -4.87 10.99 -3.58
N VAL A 91 -5.38 10.18 -4.49
CA VAL A 91 -5.06 8.74 -4.60
C VAL A 91 -4.67 8.38 -6.04
N PRO A 92 -3.83 7.36 -6.24
CA PRO A 92 -3.37 6.96 -7.56
C PRO A 92 -4.46 6.25 -8.37
N ILE A 93 -4.36 6.40 -9.69
CA ILE A 93 -4.99 5.54 -10.69
C ILE A 93 -3.90 4.70 -11.35
N PHE A 94 -4.09 3.38 -11.38
CA PHE A 94 -3.10 2.43 -11.88
C PHE A 94 -3.33 2.06 -13.35
N GLN A 95 -2.23 1.78 -14.06
CA GLN A 95 -2.27 1.19 -15.39
C GLN A 95 -2.85 -0.23 -15.31
N ILE A 96 -3.83 -0.55 -16.14
CA ILE A 96 -4.58 -1.83 -16.10
C ILE A 96 -4.64 -2.59 -17.44
N GLU A 97 -4.21 -1.96 -18.54
CA GLU A 97 -4.36 -2.48 -19.90
C GLU A 97 -3.66 -3.83 -20.13
N GLU A 98 -2.66 -4.14 -19.31
CA GLU A 98 -1.86 -5.37 -19.38
C GLU A 98 -2.53 -6.57 -18.67
N TYR A 99 -3.66 -6.39 -17.97
CA TYR A 99 -4.23 -7.37 -17.03
C TYR A 99 -5.61 -7.93 -17.40
N ASN A 100 -6.04 -7.76 -18.65
CA ASN A 100 -7.46 -7.87 -19.04
C ASN A 100 -8.20 -9.19 -18.68
N ASP A 101 -7.49 -10.31 -18.48
CA ASP A 101 -8.10 -11.60 -18.15
C ASP A 101 -7.69 -12.17 -16.78
N GLN A 102 -6.86 -11.47 -16.00
CA GLN A 102 -6.32 -11.98 -14.75
C GLN A 102 -7.04 -11.39 -13.54
N THR A 103 -7.43 -12.24 -12.60
CA THR A 103 -7.89 -11.82 -11.26
C THR A 103 -6.70 -11.50 -10.34
N TYR A 104 -5.60 -12.23 -10.51
CA TYR A 104 -4.40 -12.11 -9.68
C TYR A 104 -3.17 -11.86 -10.57
N ILE A 105 -2.35 -10.90 -10.16
CA ILE A 105 -1.09 -10.54 -10.81
C ILE A 105 -0.01 -10.71 -9.74
N ASP A 106 0.76 -11.79 -9.85
CA ASP A 106 1.77 -12.16 -8.85
C ASP A 106 3.15 -11.73 -9.30
N GLU A 107 3.82 -10.96 -8.46
CA GLU A 107 5.20 -10.56 -8.68
C GLU A 107 6.05 -10.87 -7.46
N ASN A 108 7.01 -11.78 -7.61
CA ASN A 108 8.00 -12.03 -6.57
C ASN A 108 8.77 -10.74 -6.27
N GLY A 109 8.86 -10.39 -4.99
CA GLY A 109 9.49 -9.18 -4.53
C GLY A 109 9.92 -9.29 -3.08
N GLU A 110 10.77 -8.35 -2.65
CA GLU A 110 11.04 -8.17 -1.23
C GLU A 110 9.88 -7.40 -0.59
N LEU A 111 9.59 -7.68 0.67
CA LEU A 111 8.63 -6.93 1.46
C LEU A 111 9.26 -6.67 2.83
N ASN A 112 9.34 -5.41 3.20
CA ASN A 112 9.89 -4.96 4.48
C ASN A 112 8.88 -4.02 5.14
N VAL A 113 8.59 -4.27 6.42
CA VAL A 113 7.68 -3.44 7.21
C VAL A 113 8.48 -2.71 8.27
N TYR A 114 8.46 -1.39 8.22
CA TYR A 114 9.09 -0.52 9.20
C TYR A 114 8.01 0.09 10.08
N ILE A 115 8.09 -0.14 11.39
CA ILE A 115 7.12 0.33 12.39
C ILE A 115 7.76 1.45 13.20
N GLY A 116 7.18 2.64 13.10
CA GLY A 116 7.57 3.83 13.85
C GLY A 116 6.72 4.06 15.09
N ILE A 117 6.68 5.32 15.55
CA ILE A 117 5.82 5.73 16.68
C ILE A 117 4.35 5.73 16.25
N ASP A 118 4.01 6.45 15.19
CA ASP A 118 2.66 6.69 14.68
C ASP A 118 2.53 6.36 13.18
N LYS A 119 3.57 5.77 12.60
CA LYS A 119 3.69 5.49 11.16
C LYS A 119 4.16 4.09 10.88
N VAL A 120 3.71 3.54 9.76
CA VAL A 120 4.18 2.29 9.19
C VAL A 120 4.59 2.55 7.75
N LEU A 121 5.77 2.09 7.36
CA LEU A 121 6.20 2.03 5.97
C LEU A 121 6.25 0.56 5.55
N ILE A 122 5.44 0.21 4.56
CA ILE A 122 5.50 -1.07 3.88
C ILE A 122 6.27 -0.85 2.57
N SER A 123 7.53 -1.28 2.52
CA SER A 123 8.40 -1.13 1.36
C SER A 123 8.49 -2.45 0.60
N PHE A 124 8.27 -2.40 -0.71
CA PHE A 124 8.40 -3.57 -1.59
C PHE A 124 9.20 -3.28 -2.87
N SER A 125 9.99 -2.22 -2.85
CA SER A 125 10.95 -1.87 -3.90
C SER A 125 12.17 -1.19 -3.30
N LYS A 126 13.32 -1.37 -3.94
CA LYS A 126 14.58 -0.69 -3.62
C LYS A 126 14.75 0.63 -4.38
N ASN A 127 13.80 0.99 -5.23
CA ASN A 127 13.89 2.22 -6.02
C ASN A 127 13.78 3.45 -5.11
N ASP A 128 14.53 4.49 -5.46
CA ASP A 128 14.47 5.77 -4.75
C ASP A 128 13.09 6.42 -4.91
N THR A 129 12.50 6.81 -3.78
CA THR A 129 11.24 7.56 -3.75
C THR A 129 11.51 9.01 -4.09
N VAL A 130 10.78 9.54 -5.08
CA VAL A 130 10.88 10.94 -5.52
C VAL A 130 9.59 11.74 -5.27
N SER A 131 8.47 11.05 -5.09
CA SER A 131 7.18 11.68 -4.78
C SER A 131 6.30 10.78 -3.93
N ILE A 132 5.33 11.40 -3.26
CA ILE A 132 4.32 10.71 -2.46
C ILE A 132 2.94 11.20 -2.89
N VAL A 133 2.06 10.27 -3.27
CA VAL A 133 0.63 10.55 -3.44
C VAL A 133 -0.04 10.33 -2.09
N GLN A 134 -0.59 11.39 -1.49
CA GLN A 134 -1.10 11.39 -0.12
C GLN A 134 -2.62 11.51 -0.08
N ASN A 135 -3.24 10.50 0.53
CA ASN A 135 -4.64 10.40 0.85
C ASN A 135 -4.84 10.40 2.37
N ASP A 136 -4.81 11.60 2.96
CA ASP A 136 -4.91 11.82 4.40
C ASP A 136 -3.91 11.00 5.20
N THR A 137 -4.31 9.83 5.72
CA THR A 137 -3.47 8.92 6.53
C THR A 137 -2.69 7.91 5.70
N VAL A 138 -2.99 7.73 4.41
CA VAL A 138 -2.34 6.75 3.54
C VAL A 138 -1.56 7.44 2.42
N GLY A 139 -0.27 7.15 2.31
CA GLY A 139 0.64 7.65 1.28
C GLY A 139 1.14 6.53 0.36
N PHE A 140 1.33 6.85 -0.92
CA PHE A 140 1.93 5.97 -1.92
C PHE A 140 3.28 6.55 -2.33
N ALA A 141 4.37 5.89 -1.96
CA ALA A 141 5.72 6.29 -2.34
C ALA A 141 5.98 5.89 -3.80
N LEU A 142 6.35 6.85 -4.65
CA LEU A 142 6.59 6.64 -6.07
C LEU A 142 8.05 6.92 -6.45
N ASP A 143 8.58 6.11 -7.37
CA ASP A 143 9.84 6.41 -8.05
C ASP A 143 9.68 7.38 -9.22
N LYS A 144 10.81 7.72 -9.86
CA LYS A 144 10.86 8.60 -11.05
C LYS A 144 10.05 8.12 -12.25
N ASN A 145 9.71 6.83 -12.31
CA ASN A 145 8.92 6.22 -13.36
C ASN A 145 7.43 6.09 -12.98
N LYS A 146 7.03 6.67 -11.84
CA LYS A 146 5.69 6.54 -11.24
C LYS A 146 5.33 5.11 -10.83
N MET A 147 6.33 4.28 -10.52
CA MET A 147 6.10 2.96 -9.94
C MET A 147 5.94 3.09 -8.43
N VAL A 148 4.97 2.40 -7.85
CA VAL A 148 4.80 2.33 -6.41
C VAL A 148 5.94 1.52 -5.80
N CYS A 149 6.65 2.13 -4.86
CA CYS A 149 7.77 1.55 -4.14
C CYS A 149 7.40 1.11 -2.71
N GLY A 150 6.37 1.73 -2.16
CA GLY A 150 5.86 1.40 -0.85
C GLY A 150 4.60 2.16 -0.48
N ILE A 151 4.00 1.75 0.63
CA ILE A 151 2.80 2.34 1.23
C ILE A 151 3.17 2.88 2.60
N ILE A 152 2.70 4.07 2.91
CA ILE A 152 2.89 4.74 4.19
C ILE A 152 1.53 4.84 4.86
N VAL A 153 1.41 4.36 6.08
CA VAL A 153 0.22 4.55 6.92
C VAL A 153 0.63 5.45 8.10
N SER A 154 -0.11 6.51 8.35
CA SER A 154 0.17 7.51 9.38
C SER A 154 -1.02 7.70 10.33
N GLY A 155 -0.75 8.21 11.53
CA GLY A 155 -1.78 8.46 12.53
C GLY A 155 -2.24 7.21 13.27
N MET A 156 -1.40 6.18 13.30
CA MET A 156 -1.67 4.94 14.02
C MET A 156 -1.68 5.19 15.54
N LEU A 157 -2.71 4.69 16.22
CA LEU A 157 -2.86 4.78 17.67
C LEU A 157 -2.02 3.70 18.37
N GLU A 158 -1.67 3.93 19.64
CA GLU A 158 -0.82 3.01 20.41
C GLU A 158 -1.38 1.58 20.49
N HIS A 159 -2.71 1.43 20.61
CA HIS A 159 -3.33 0.11 20.65
C HIS A 159 -3.32 -0.59 19.29
N GLU A 160 -3.48 0.16 18.20
CA GLU A 160 -3.37 -0.35 16.82
C GLU A 160 -1.94 -0.81 16.52
N LYS A 161 -0.95 -0.02 16.94
CA LYS A 161 0.46 -0.38 16.88
C LYS A 161 0.73 -1.69 17.60
N LYS A 162 0.21 -1.85 18.82
CA LYS A 162 0.38 -3.08 19.58
C LYS A 162 -0.23 -4.29 18.85
N THR A 163 -1.43 -4.14 18.30
CA THR A 163 -2.06 -5.20 17.49
C THR A 163 -1.21 -5.56 16.27
N LEU A 164 -0.70 -4.55 15.55
CA LEU A 164 0.19 -4.75 14.40
C LEU A 164 1.49 -5.47 14.80
N GLU A 165 2.12 -5.05 15.90
CA GLU A 165 3.32 -5.70 16.40
C GLU A 165 3.07 -7.13 16.85
N ASP A 166 1.90 -7.44 17.41
CA ASP A 166 1.52 -8.79 17.80
C ASP A 166 1.22 -9.68 16.58
N ALA A 167 0.63 -9.12 15.52
CA ALA A 167 0.35 -9.81 14.25
C ALA A 167 1.61 -10.14 13.44
N LEU A 168 2.67 -9.35 13.61
CA LEU A 168 3.92 -9.42 12.84
C LEU A 168 5.10 -10.00 13.66
N LYS A 169 4.81 -10.84 14.67
CA LYS A 169 5.82 -11.53 15.49
C LYS A 169 6.43 -12.76 14.84
#